data_AF-A0A7X6WYH4-F1
#
_entry.id   AF-A0A7X6WYH4-F1
#
_cell.length_a   1.000
_cell.length_b   1.000
_cell.length_c   1.000
_cell.angle_alpha   90.00
_cell.angle_beta   90.00
_cell.angle_gamma   90.00
#
_symmetry.space_group_name_H-M   'P 1'
#
loop_
_entity.id
_entity.type
_entity.pdbx_description
1 polymer ?
#
loop_
_entity_poly.entity_id
_entity_poly.type
_entity_poly.pdbx_seq_one_letter_code
_entity_poly.pdbx_strand_id
1 'polypeptide(L)'
;MPTNSIAATIAYRSAVALAVAGAAPQPVAAYVAFGSGDRPYSPDSDEDLQAEFHRVIAEASASGPTLTVRGTLLGSAAGSHVLREVGVFANDGTLMGRRVVAPKEFEPETEFEVDLVFEY
;
A
#
# COMPACT_ATOMS: atom_id res chain seq x y z
N MET A 1 8.43 18.22 -3.97
CA MET A 1 7.36 17.49 -4.68
C MET A 1 6.16 17.43 -3.74
N PRO A 2 4.92 17.55 -4.20
CA PRO A 2 3.78 17.43 -3.29
C PRO A 2 3.76 16.01 -2.72
N THR A 3 3.89 15.91 -1.40
CA THR A 3 3.77 14.66 -0.65
C THR A 3 2.28 14.31 -0.62
N ASN A 4 1.83 13.44 -1.53
CA ASN A 4 0.44 13.00 -1.52
C ASN A 4 0.26 11.98 -0.38
N SER A 5 -0.05 12.46 0.82
CA SER A 5 -0.40 11.62 1.95
C SER A 5 -1.68 10.83 1.65
N ILE A 6 -1.72 9.60 2.16
CA ILE A 6 -2.82 8.65 1.96
C ILE A 6 -3.47 8.41 3.31
N ALA A 7 -4.79 8.51 3.37
CA ALA A 7 -5.53 8.17 4.58
C ALA A 7 -5.32 6.68 4.89
N ALA A 8 -5.10 6.33 6.16
CA ALA A 8 -5.12 4.91 6.55
C ALA A 8 -6.56 4.36 6.46
N THR A 9 -6.73 3.06 6.21
CA THR A 9 -8.06 2.41 6.22
C THR A 9 -8.64 2.34 7.63
N ILE A 10 -9.97 2.16 7.75
CA ILE A 10 -10.60 1.82 9.03
C ILE A 10 -10.00 0.55 9.63
N ALA A 11 -9.80 -0.49 8.81
CA ALA A 11 -9.26 -1.76 9.27
C ALA A 11 -7.91 -1.59 9.97
N TYR A 12 -7.00 -0.80 9.38
CA TYR A 12 -5.70 -0.53 9.99
C TYR A 12 -5.80 0.34 11.25
N ARG A 13 -6.63 1.40 11.24
CA ARG A 13 -6.83 2.22 12.43
C ARG A 13 -7.37 1.39 13.60
N SER A 14 -8.27 0.45 13.33
CA SER A 14 -8.79 -0.51 14.31
C SER A 14 -7.70 -1.47 14.82
N ALA A 15 -6.86 -2.01 13.93
CA ALA A 15 -5.74 -2.86 14.32
C ALA A 15 -4.72 -2.12 15.21
N VAL A 16 -4.40 -0.86 14.89
CA VAL A 16 -3.56 0.00 15.74
C VAL A 16 -4.20 0.23 17.10
N ALA A 17 -5.51 0.51 17.17
CA ALA A 17 -6.21 0.71 18.44
C ALA A 17 -6.16 -0.55 19.33
N LEU A 18 -6.35 -1.73 18.75
CA LEU A 18 -6.23 -3.01 19.46
C LEU A 18 -4.79 -3.25 19.96
N ALA A 19 -3.79 -2.94 19.14
CA ALA A 19 -2.39 -3.05 19.53
C ALA A 19 -2.02 -2.12 20.69
N VAL A 20 -2.48 -0.87 20.65
CA VAL A 20 -2.29 0.11 21.73
C VAL A 20 -2.99 -0.33 23.02
N ALA A 21 -4.14 -0.99 22.92
CA ALA A 21 -4.82 -1.60 24.06
C ALA A 21 -4.12 -2.86 24.60
N GLY A 22 -3.05 -3.34 23.94
CA GLY A 22 -2.35 -4.58 24.29
C GLY A 22 -3.11 -5.86 23.93
N ALA A 23 -4.18 -5.74 23.13
CA ALA A 23 -5.03 -6.86 22.74
C ALA A 23 -4.54 -7.62 21.49
N ALA A 24 -3.60 -7.03 20.75
CA ALA A 24 -3.01 -7.60 19.55
C ALA A 24 -1.54 -7.15 19.37
N PRO A 25 -0.73 -7.86 18.58
CA PRO A 25 0.56 -7.35 18.12
C PRO A 25 0.41 -6.06 17.31
N GLN A 26 1.45 -5.24 17.27
CA GLN A 26 1.45 -4.02 16.48
C GLN A 26 1.46 -4.34 14.96
N PRO A 27 0.50 -3.81 14.18
CA PRO A 27 0.55 -3.95 12.73
C PRO A 27 1.66 -3.06 12.17
N VAL A 28 2.63 -3.66 11.49
CA VAL A 28 3.77 -2.96 10.88
C VAL A 28 3.75 -3.13 9.37
N ALA A 29 4.02 -2.06 8.62
CA ALA A 29 4.10 -2.09 7.16
C ALA A 29 5.12 -3.16 6.71
N ALA A 30 4.65 -4.16 5.98
CA ALA A 30 5.46 -5.32 5.59
C ALA A 30 5.51 -5.52 4.08
N TYR A 31 4.44 -5.14 3.36
CA TYR A 31 4.35 -5.36 1.93
C TYR A 31 3.76 -4.17 1.18
N VAL A 32 4.24 -3.96 -0.04
CA VAL A 32 3.58 -3.14 -1.05
C VAL A 32 3.01 -4.06 -2.12
N ALA A 33 1.72 -3.94 -2.37
CA ALA A 33 1.02 -4.71 -3.40
C ALA A 33 0.60 -3.81 -4.57
N PHE A 34 0.53 -4.42 -5.73
CA PHE A 34 0.22 -3.81 -7.01
C PHE A 34 -0.97 -4.54 -7.64
N GLY A 35 -1.93 -3.78 -8.14
CA GLY A 35 -3.16 -4.33 -8.71
C GLY A 35 -3.64 -3.58 -9.94
N SER A 36 -4.52 -4.24 -10.68
CA SER A 36 -5.15 -3.73 -11.91
C SER A 36 -6.59 -3.27 -11.70
N GLY A 37 -7.08 -3.29 -10.47
CA GLY A 37 -8.42 -2.86 -10.13
C GLY A 37 -8.61 -1.34 -10.28
N ASP A 38 -9.85 -0.94 -10.52
CA ASP A 38 -10.26 0.43 -10.79
C ASP A 38 -11.38 0.94 -9.89
N ARG A 39 -11.71 0.16 -8.85
CA ARG A 39 -12.62 0.55 -7.78
C ARG A 39 -12.11 1.84 -7.15
N PRO A 40 -12.98 2.86 -7.01
CA PRO A 40 -12.63 4.09 -6.32
C PRO A 40 -12.05 3.83 -4.93
N TYR A 41 -11.12 4.69 -4.50
CA TYR A 41 -10.56 4.60 -3.16
C TYR A 41 -11.63 4.87 -2.09
N SER A 42 -11.73 4.00 -1.10
CA SER A 42 -12.67 4.10 0.02
C SER A 42 -12.04 3.59 1.32
N PRO A 43 -11.31 4.43 2.08
CA PRO A 43 -10.62 4.01 3.30
C PRO A 43 -11.55 3.38 4.35
N ASP A 44 -12.84 3.68 4.30
CA ASP A 44 -13.82 3.17 5.25
C ASP A 44 -14.33 1.76 4.93
N SER A 45 -14.16 1.29 3.69
CA SER A 45 -14.64 -0.03 3.25
C SER A 45 -13.57 -0.89 2.58
N ASP A 46 -12.39 -0.33 2.33
CA ASP A 46 -11.28 -1.02 1.70
C ASP A 46 -10.60 -1.95 2.71
N GLU A 47 -10.72 -3.25 2.45
CA GLU A 47 -10.02 -4.31 3.19
C GLU A 47 -8.88 -4.95 2.36
N ASP A 48 -8.94 -4.78 1.03
CA ASP A 48 -7.97 -5.35 0.08
C ASP A 48 -7.90 -4.51 -1.22
N LEU A 49 -6.95 -4.87 -2.11
CA LEU A 49 -6.94 -4.49 -3.52
C LEU A 49 -8.09 -5.20 -4.25
N GLN A 50 -8.63 -4.59 -5.29
CA GLN A 50 -9.68 -5.23 -6.08
C GLN A 50 -9.12 -6.36 -6.95
N ALA A 51 -7.94 -6.18 -7.54
CA ALA A 51 -7.30 -7.17 -8.40
C ALA A 51 -5.78 -7.09 -8.25
N GLU A 52 -5.27 -7.56 -7.12
CA GLU A 52 -3.83 -7.72 -6.90
C GLU A 52 -3.22 -8.71 -7.90
N PHE A 53 -2.08 -8.34 -8.49
CA PHE A 53 -1.31 -9.21 -9.36
C PHE A 53 0.13 -9.43 -8.88
N HIS A 54 0.66 -8.55 -8.02
CA HIS A 54 2.02 -8.69 -7.50
C HIS A 54 2.19 -8.02 -6.14
N ARG A 55 3.11 -8.54 -5.33
CA ARG A 55 3.41 -8.01 -4.00
C ARG A 55 4.90 -8.16 -3.69
N VAL A 56 5.48 -7.11 -3.10
CA VAL A 56 6.90 -7.05 -2.72
C VAL A 56 7.04 -6.69 -1.24
N ILE A 57 8.19 -7.02 -0.66
CA ILE A 57 8.53 -6.58 0.70
C ILE A 57 8.65 -5.05 0.70
N ALA A 58 8.04 -4.41 1.69
CA ALA A 58 8.08 -2.97 1.84
C ALA A 58 9.36 -2.50 2.54
N GLU A 59 9.88 -1.35 2.11
CA GLU A 59 10.85 -0.57 2.87
C GLU A 59 10.10 0.54 3.60
N ALA A 60 10.09 0.50 4.94
CA ALA A 60 9.39 1.48 5.75
C ALA A 60 10.38 2.37 6.52
N SER A 61 10.11 3.68 6.52
CA SER A 61 10.85 4.65 7.31
C SER A 61 9.91 5.65 7.96
N ALA A 62 10.22 6.07 9.18
CA ALA A 62 9.40 7.03 9.93
C ALA A 62 10.21 8.29 10.27
N SER A 63 9.58 9.44 10.13
CA SER A 63 10.14 10.75 10.50
C SER A 63 9.04 11.61 11.14
N GLY A 64 9.06 11.71 12.47
CA GLY A 64 8.00 12.38 13.22
C GLY A 64 6.65 11.65 13.08
N PRO A 65 5.55 12.35 12.75
CA PRO A 65 4.23 11.75 12.55
C PRO A 65 4.06 11.05 11.18
N THR A 66 5.10 11.09 10.35
CA THR A 66 5.05 10.62 8.97
C THR A 66 5.69 9.24 8.84
N LEU A 67 4.96 8.29 8.24
CA LEU A 67 5.47 7.00 7.82
C LEU A 67 5.53 6.98 6.29
N THR A 68 6.71 6.74 5.73
CA THR A 68 6.91 6.52 4.30
C THR A 68 7.14 5.02 4.07
N VAL A 69 6.34 4.44 3.19
CA VAL A 69 6.43 3.04 2.78
C VAL A 69 6.71 2.97 1.29
N ARG A 70 7.80 2.30 0.95
CA ARG A 70 8.30 2.18 -0.42
C ARG A 70 8.21 0.75 -0.91
N GLY A 71 7.89 0.60 -2.19
CA GLY A 71 8.00 -0.66 -2.91
C GLY A 71 8.44 -0.43 -4.35
N THR A 72 9.19 -1.39 -4.89
CA THR A 72 9.68 -1.36 -6.27
C THR A 72 9.06 -2.50 -7.06
N LEU A 73 8.32 -2.16 -8.12
CA LEU A 73 7.81 -3.12 -9.09
C LEU A 73 8.75 -3.20 -10.29
N LEU A 74 9.21 -4.40 -10.60
CA LEU A 74 9.90 -4.67 -11.86
C LEU A 74 8.87 -4.89 -12.97
N GLY A 75 9.10 -4.32 -14.15
CA GLY A 75 8.19 -4.45 -15.29
C GLY A 75 8.00 -5.90 -15.72
N SER A 76 9.05 -6.71 -15.64
CA SER A 76 8.97 -8.16 -15.85
C SER A 76 8.04 -8.88 -14.86
N ALA A 77 7.90 -8.39 -13.63
CA ALA A 77 6.97 -8.92 -12.64
C ALA A 77 5.53 -8.43 -12.86
N ALA A 78 5.35 -7.23 -13.43
CA ALA A 78 4.04 -6.75 -13.85
C ALA A 78 3.46 -7.58 -15.02
N GLY A 79 4.32 -8.04 -15.93
CA GLY A 79 3.91 -8.84 -17.09
C GLY A 79 2.95 -8.06 -17.99
N SER A 80 1.79 -8.64 -18.32
CA SER A 80 0.77 -8.00 -19.15
C SER A 80 -0.25 -7.17 -18.35
N HIS A 81 -0.05 -6.97 -17.05
CA HIS A 81 -0.99 -6.22 -16.22
C HIS A 81 -0.82 -4.71 -16.40
N VAL A 82 -1.94 -3.99 -16.39
CA VAL A 82 -1.96 -2.52 -16.30
C VAL A 82 -2.12 -2.15 -14.83
N LEU A 83 -1.11 -1.48 -14.26
CA LEU A 83 -1.18 -1.01 -12.87
C LEU A 83 -2.22 0.12 -12.75
N ARG A 84 -3.14 -0.03 -11.80
CA ARG A 84 -4.19 0.95 -11.48
C ARG A 84 -4.40 1.16 -9.99
N GLU A 85 -3.90 0.26 -9.15
CA GLU A 85 -3.96 0.42 -7.69
C GLU A 85 -2.67 -0.07 -7.02
N VAL A 86 -2.30 0.60 -5.94
CA VAL A 86 -1.18 0.23 -5.07
C VAL A 86 -1.68 0.22 -3.63
N GLY A 87 -1.34 -0.79 -2.85
CA GLY A 87 -1.67 -0.84 -1.43
C GLY A 87 -0.49 -1.19 -0.56
N VAL A 88 -0.54 -0.77 0.69
CA VAL A 88 0.41 -1.20 1.72
C VAL A 88 -0.30 -2.15 2.65
N PHE A 89 0.31 -3.30 2.91
CA PHE A 89 -0.19 -4.30 3.84
C PHE A 89 0.73 -4.41 5.06
N ALA A 90 0.11 -4.54 6.22
CA ALA A 90 0.80 -4.87 7.44
C ALA A 90 1.22 -6.35 7.45
N ASN A 91 2.12 -6.71 8.37
CA ASN A 91 2.61 -8.06 8.60
C ASN A 91 1.52 -9.09 8.95
N ASP A 92 0.38 -8.63 9.48
CA ASP A 92 -0.79 -9.44 9.79
C ASP A 92 -1.78 -9.57 8.61
N GLY A 93 -1.48 -8.97 7.47
CA GLY A 93 -2.34 -8.96 6.28
C GLY A 93 -3.36 -7.83 6.23
N THR A 94 -3.40 -6.94 7.22
CA THR A 94 -4.30 -5.78 7.21
C THR A 94 -3.88 -4.77 6.14
N LEU A 95 -4.81 -4.34 5.27
CA LEU A 95 -4.57 -3.24 4.33
C LEU A 95 -4.44 -1.92 5.11
N MET A 96 -3.25 -1.32 5.09
CA MET A 96 -2.95 -0.03 5.72
C MET A 96 -3.58 1.14 4.98
N GLY A 97 -3.49 1.12 3.65
CA GLY A 97 -4.02 2.14 2.77
C GLY A 97 -3.86 1.73 1.32
N ARG A 98 -4.69 2.32 0.47
CA ARG A 98 -4.68 2.08 -0.98
C ARG A 98 -4.62 3.41 -1.71
N ARG A 99 -3.99 3.39 -2.88
CA ARG A 99 -3.99 4.50 -3.82
C ARG A 99 -4.37 3.98 -5.19
N VAL A 100 -5.35 4.64 -5.80
CA VAL A 100 -5.64 4.46 -7.22
C VAL A 100 -4.68 5.36 -8.01
N VAL A 101 -4.08 4.81 -9.05
CA VAL A 101 -3.15 5.50 -9.95
C VAL A 101 -3.71 5.52 -11.37
N ALA A 102 -3.19 6.44 -12.19
CA ALA A 102 -3.50 6.41 -13.62
C ALA A 102 -3.01 5.09 -14.23
N PRO A 103 -3.75 4.51 -15.20
CA PRO A 103 -3.34 3.28 -15.87
C PRO A 103 -1.90 3.35 -16.35
N LYS A 104 -1.09 2.35 -15.96
CA LYS A 104 0.33 2.29 -16.31
C LYS A 104 0.72 0.90 -16.79
N GLU A 105 1.28 0.85 -17.99
CA GLU A 105 1.90 -0.33 -18.59
C GLU A 105 3.41 -0.30 -18.34
N PHE A 106 4.05 -1.48 -18.43
CA PHE A 106 5.48 -1.63 -18.15
C PHE A 106 6.17 -2.39 -19.27
N GLU A 107 7.33 -1.88 -19.67
CA GLU A 107 8.28 -2.67 -20.44
C GLU A 107 9.06 -3.58 -19.47
N PRO A 108 9.45 -4.82 -19.87
CA PRO A 108 10.03 -5.81 -18.97
C PRO A 108 11.26 -5.34 -18.15
N GLU A 109 12.07 -4.46 -18.73
CA GLU A 109 13.30 -3.91 -18.17
C GLU A 109 13.09 -2.66 -17.30
N THR A 110 11.86 -2.16 -17.18
CA THR A 110 11.57 -0.96 -16.40
C THR A 110 11.45 -1.27 -14.92
N GLU A 111 11.77 -0.27 -14.10
CA GLU A 111 11.51 -0.30 -12.66
C GLU A 111 10.55 0.83 -12.29
N PHE A 112 9.69 0.55 -11.32
CA PHE A 112 8.76 1.53 -10.80
C PHE A 112 8.78 1.53 -9.28
N GLU A 113 9.42 2.56 -8.75
CA GLU A 113 9.38 2.89 -7.34
C GLU A 113 8.11 3.67 -7.02
N VAL A 114 7.44 3.28 -5.94
CA VAL A 114 6.29 4.01 -5.40
C VAL A 114 6.48 4.24 -3.90
N ASP A 115 6.28 5.50 -3.50
CA ASP A 115 6.23 5.92 -2.10
C ASP A 115 4.78 6.20 -1.70
N LEU A 116 4.32 5.52 -0.67
CA LEU A 116 3.05 5.77 0.02
C LEU A 116 3.36 6.42 1.36
N VAL A 117 2.83 7.62 1.57
CA VAL A 117 3.09 8.40 2.78
C VAL A 117 1.83 8.43 3.63
N PHE A 118 1.95 8.00 4.89
CA PHE A 118 0.89 8.07 5.89
C PHE A 118 1.24 9.14 6.91
N GLU A 119 0.25 9.94 7.31
CA GLU A 119 0.37 10.94 8.36
C GLU A 119 -0.54 10.52 9.53
N TYR A 120 0.03 10.54 10.74
CA TYR A 120 -0.64 10.11 11.99
C TYR A 120 -0.69 11.22 13.03
#